data_AF-A0A0V1PZQ2-F1
#
_entry.id   AF-A0A0V1PZQ2-F1
#
_cell.length_a   1.000
_cell.length_b   1.000
_cell.length_c   1.000
_cell.angle_alpha   90.00
_cell.angle_beta   90.00
_cell.angle_gamma   90.00
#
_symmetry.space_group_name_H-M   'P 1'
#
loop_
_entity.id
_entity.type
_entity.pdbx_description
1 polymer ?
#
loop_
_entity_poly.entity_id
_entity_poly.type
_entity_poly.pdbx_seq_one_letter_code
_entity_poly.pdbx_strand_id
1 'polypeptide(L)'
;MENDNDMNIDGEASEISPSVWLGSYSVLSQQPFLDAKNIKVIINCSPTCKFLKELSASGMSMSSDLVILLLDPPFDSGKVTDDEMPLLNDYMSRFNRILQNYISFFYNLNPEVNNLIHKFPQNKPLNISSPILTGNLKEQFFNINRLLKLLKNMNNSIGTLIVSPDGNSQLSTGVAMSYLMDNYNFNFDASYTNLKITRPLIIPLNYQYYDDLLIIENLKKFYQENTSIKQTNNVLLTTNCNLKRKNDYDYIWVGGSKRKNVE
;
A
#
# COMPACT_ATOMS: atom_id res chain seq x y z
N MET A 1 -21.79 -37.00 -3.71
CA MET A 1 -22.03 -35.73 -3.01
C MET A 1 -20.65 -35.14 -2.77
N GLU A 2 -20.13 -34.45 -3.77
CA GLU A 2 -18.91 -33.67 -3.66
C GLU A 2 -19.29 -32.37 -2.94
N ASN A 3 -18.76 -32.19 -1.73
CA ASN A 3 -18.80 -30.91 -1.05
C ASN A 3 -17.66 -30.08 -1.61
N ASP A 4 -17.95 -29.29 -2.65
CA ASP A 4 -17.17 -28.12 -3.02
C ASP A 4 -17.27 -27.10 -1.88
N ASN A 5 -16.45 -27.28 -0.85
CA ASN A 5 -16.07 -26.19 0.03
C ASN A 5 -15.08 -25.33 -0.76
N ASP A 6 -15.60 -24.51 -1.68
CA ASP A 6 -14.96 -23.26 -2.04
C ASP A 6 -14.86 -22.44 -0.75
N MET A 7 -13.81 -22.70 0.03
CA MET A 7 -13.39 -21.80 1.09
C MET A 7 -13.26 -20.45 0.43
N ASN A 8 -14.08 -19.49 0.83
CA ASN A 8 -14.05 -18.13 0.29
C ASN A 8 -12.70 -17.51 0.67
N ILE A 9 -11.68 -17.74 -0.19
CA ILE A 9 -10.28 -17.41 0.09
C ILE A 9 -10.11 -15.90 0.19
N ASP A 10 -11.05 -15.11 -0.36
CA ASP A 10 -10.95 -13.66 -0.41
C ASP A 10 -11.18 -12.97 0.96
N GLY A 11 -11.61 -13.72 2.00
CA GLY A 11 -11.76 -13.18 3.34
C GLY A 11 -12.71 -11.98 3.41
N GLU A 12 -12.64 -11.19 4.49
CA GLU A 12 -13.34 -9.91 4.60
C GLU A 12 -12.64 -8.78 3.78
N ALA A 13 -11.60 -9.14 3.01
CA ALA A 13 -10.83 -8.22 2.20
C ALA A 13 -11.40 -8.12 0.78
N SER A 14 -11.25 -6.96 0.16
CA SER A 14 -11.70 -6.72 -1.21
C SER A 14 -10.51 -6.30 -2.07
N GLU A 15 -10.32 -6.94 -3.23
CA GLU A 15 -9.27 -6.56 -4.16
C GLU A 15 -9.64 -5.28 -4.90
N ILE A 16 -8.97 -4.17 -4.57
CA ILE A 16 -9.24 -2.84 -5.15
C ILE A 16 -8.48 -2.61 -6.46
N SER A 17 -7.45 -3.41 -6.70
CA SER A 17 -6.56 -3.42 -7.86
C SER A 17 -5.81 -4.74 -7.83
N PRO A 18 -5.28 -5.25 -8.97
CA PRO A 18 -4.44 -6.44 -8.98
C PRO A 18 -3.37 -6.43 -7.87
N SER A 19 -3.43 -7.43 -7.02
CA SER A 19 -2.56 -7.65 -5.86
C SER A 19 -2.60 -6.54 -4.80
N VAL A 20 -3.68 -5.76 -4.72
CA VAL A 20 -3.91 -4.76 -3.67
C VAL A 20 -5.28 -4.99 -3.04
N TRP A 21 -5.26 -5.27 -1.75
CA TRP A 21 -6.41 -5.66 -0.97
C TRP A 21 -6.71 -4.61 0.10
N LEU A 22 -7.98 -4.37 0.36
CA LEU A 22 -8.47 -3.53 1.45
C LEU A 22 -9.33 -4.38 2.39
N GLY A 23 -8.97 -4.45 3.68
CA GLY A 23 -9.63 -5.34 4.62
C GLY A 23 -9.57 -4.87 6.07
N SER A 24 -10.29 -5.58 6.94
CA SER A 24 -10.30 -5.32 8.38
C SER A 24 -9.12 -6.02 9.08
N TYR A 25 -8.95 -5.78 10.38
CA TYR A 25 -7.97 -6.53 11.18
C TYR A 25 -8.27 -8.02 11.30
N SER A 26 -9.53 -8.44 11.06
CA SER A 26 -9.91 -9.86 11.08
C SER A 26 -9.13 -10.68 10.03
N VAL A 27 -8.66 -10.02 8.97
CA VAL A 27 -7.91 -10.65 7.88
C VAL A 27 -6.49 -11.03 8.32
N LEU A 28 -5.94 -10.38 9.35
CA LEU A 28 -4.60 -10.66 9.86
C LEU A 28 -4.46 -12.08 10.44
N SER A 29 -5.54 -12.64 10.97
CA SER A 29 -5.57 -14.02 11.48
C SER A 29 -5.80 -15.07 10.38
N GLN A 30 -6.03 -14.65 9.13
CA GLN A 30 -6.33 -15.53 8.00
C GLN A 30 -5.05 -15.89 7.23
N GLN A 31 -4.15 -16.66 7.86
CA GLN A 31 -2.89 -17.07 7.23
C GLN A 31 -3.04 -17.67 5.81
N PRO A 32 -4.06 -18.51 5.52
CA PRO A 32 -4.26 -19.02 4.16
C PRO A 32 -4.49 -17.93 3.11
N PHE A 33 -5.19 -16.85 3.46
CA PHE A 33 -5.37 -15.69 2.58
C PHE A 33 -4.05 -14.95 2.37
N LEU A 34 -3.32 -14.67 3.46
CA LEU A 34 -2.04 -13.96 3.40
C LEU A 34 -1.02 -14.68 2.51
N ASP A 35 -0.95 -16.01 2.64
CA ASP A 35 -0.07 -16.86 1.84
C ASP A 35 -0.55 -16.95 0.37
N ALA A 36 -1.83 -17.23 0.15
CA ALA A 36 -2.39 -17.40 -1.18
C ALA A 36 -2.29 -16.13 -2.04
N LYS A 37 -2.47 -14.95 -1.43
CA LYS A 37 -2.35 -13.65 -2.11
C LYS A 37 -0.94 -13.07 -2.06
N ASN A 38 0.04 -13.82 -1.51
CA ASN A 38 1.43 -13.43 -1.37
C ASN A 38 1.58 -12.03 -0.73
N ILE A 39 0.88 -11.79 0.38
CA ILE A 39 0.91 -10.49 1.07
C ILE A 39 2.29 -10.28 1.68
N LYS A 40 3.04 -9.31 1.14
CA LYS A 40 4.37 -8.90 1.64
C LYS A 40 4.43 -7.46 2.11
N VAL A 41 3.35 -6.71 1.93
CA VAL A 41 3.20 -5.35 2.44
C VAL A 41 1.88 -5.20 3.17
N ILE A 42 1.91 -4.75 4.42
CA ILE A 42 0.72 -4.38 5.19
C ILE A 42 0.79 -2.89 5.52
N ILE A 43 -0.28 -2.15 5.24
CA ILE A 43 -0.38 -0.72 5.54
C ILE A 43 -1.51 -0.52 6.54
N ASN A 44 -1.16 -0.27 7.79
CA ASN A 44 -2.11 0.06 8.83
C ASN A 44 -2.52 1.55 8.74
N CYS A 45 -3.81 1.82 8.73
CA CYS A 45 -4.39 3.16 8.60
C CYS A 45 -5.20 3.54 9.86
N SER A 46 -4.63 3.29 11.03
CA SER A 46 -5.26 3.48 12.34
C SER A 46 -4.21 3.63 13.43
N PRO A 47 -4.58 4.07 14.66
CA PRO A 47 -3.60 4.32 15.71
C PRO A 47 -2.63 3.16 15.91
N THR A 48 -1.34 3.48 15.91
CA THR A 48 -0.21 2.53 15.91
C THR A 48 -0.35 1.51 17.03
N CYS A 49 -0.51 1.97 18.27
CA CYS A 49 -0.57 1.08 19.42
C CYS A 49 -1.79 0.15 19.40
N LYS A 50 -2.92 0.62 18.87
CA LYS A 50 -4.11 -0.21 18.66
C LYS A 50 -3.81 -1.34 17.67
N PHE A 51 -3.20 -1.01 16.54
CA PHE A 51 -2.80 -2.00 15.55
C PHE A 51 -1.80 -3.01 16.12
N LEU A 52 -0.80 -2.58 16.88
CA LEU A 52 0.20 -3.49 17.46
C LEU A 52 -0.42 -4.47 18.49
N LYS A 53 -1.41 -4.01 19.26
CA LYS A 53 -2.21 -4.86 20.16
C LYS A 53 -2.97 -5.93 19.36
N GLU A 54 -3.63 -5.53 18.28
CA GLU A 54 -4.37 -6.46 17.40
C GLU A 54 -3.45 -7.41 16.63
N LEU A 55 -2.31 -6.92 16.17
CA LEU A 55 -1.29 -7.72 15.50
C LEU A 55 -0.75 -8.83 16.41
N SER A 56 -0.45 -8.49 17.67
CA SER A 56 0.00 -9.48 18.64
C SER A 56 -1.09 -10.50 18.99
N ALA A 57 -2.36 -10.07 19.06
CA ALA A 57 -3.51 -10.96 19.29
C ALA A 57 -3.85 -11.86 18.09
N SER A 58 -3.59 -11.41 16.86
CA SER A 58 -3.95 -12.13 15.62
C SER A 58 -3.23 -13.46 15.43
N GLY A 59 -2.10 -13.66 16.10
CA GLY A 59 -1.22 -14.82 15.88
C GLY A 59 -0.49 -14.80 14.55
N MET A 60 -0.58 -13.71 13.77
CA MET A 60 0.09 -13.57 12.48
C MET A 60 1.61 -13.69 12.63
N SER A 61 2.22 -14.60 11.87
CA SER A 61 3.67 -14.74 11.84
C SER A 61 4.27 -13.60 11.00
N MET A 62 5.00 -12.68 11.64
CA MET A 62 5.78 -11.67 10.92
C MET A 62 7.02 -12.33 10.28
N SER A 63 6.88 -12.76 9.04
CA SER A 63 7.98 -13.30 8.24
C SER A 63 9.05 -12.24 7.97
N SER A 64 10.27 -12.67 7.63
CA SER A 64 11.42 -11.78 7.38
C SER A 64 11.29 -10.92 6.12
N ASP A 65 10.30 -11.21 5.29
CA ASP A 65 9.98 -10.56 4.02
C ASP A 65 8.60 -9.86 4.06
N LEU A 66 8.08 -9.56 5.25
CA LEU A 66 6.86 -8.79 5.43
C LEU A 66 7.19 -7.37 5.87
N VAL A 67 6.87 -6.38 5.02
CA VAL A 67 7.00 -4.96 5.37
C VAL A 67 5.67 -4.46 5.93
N ILE A 68 5.69 -3.99 7.17
CA ILE A 68 4.53 -3.34 7.78
C ILE A 68 4.81 -1.84 7.86
N LEU A 69 3.85 -1.03 7.39
CA LEU A 69 3.88 0.43 7.44
C LEU A 69 2.73 0.91 8.32
N LEU A 70 3.00 1.83 9.24
CA LEU A 70 1.97 2.39 10.13
C LEU A 70 1.69 3.83 9.70
N LEU A 71 0.57 4.08 9.04
CA LEU A 71 0.11 5.44 8.75
C LEU A 71 -0.74 5.94 9.91
N ASP A 72 -0.12 6.75 10.75
CA ASP A 72 -0.71 7.31 11.96
C ASP A 72 -0.32 8.79 12.08
N PRO A 73 -0.98 9.68 11.32
CA PRO A 73 -0.67 11.11 11.31
C PRO A 73 -0.60 11.77 12.70
N PRO A 74 -1.48 11.45 13.68
CA PRO A 74 -1.43 12.04 15.02
C PRO A 74 -0.47 11.34 16.00
N PHE A 75 0.30 10.33 15.55
CA PHE A 75 1.20 9.59 16.44
C PHE A 75 2.21 10.51 17.11
N ASP A 76 2.35 10.35 18.42
CA ASP A 76 3.27 11.09 19.26
C ASP A 76 3.95 10.11 20.22
N SER A 77 5.26 9.88 20.02
CA SER A 77 6.04 8.96 20.85
C SER A 77 6.07 9.37 22.32
N GLY A 78 5.86 10.65 22.64
CA GLY A 78 5.80 11.15 24.02
C GLY A 78 4.49 10.82 24.74
N LYS A 79 3.48 10.32 24.03
CA LYS A 79 2.16 9.94 24.58
C LYS A 79 1.94 8.44 24.66
N VAL A 80 2.95 7.65 24.29
CA VAL A 80 2.90 6.18 24.38
C VAL A 80 2.96 5.79 25.85
N THR A 81 2.03 4.95 26.28
CA THR A 81 1.95 4.48 27.66
C THR A 81 3.00 3.39 27.95
N ASP A 82 3.29 3.15 29.23
CA ASP A 82 4.29 2.15 29.64
C ASP A 82 3.94 0.72 29.18
N ASP A 83 2.64 0.39 29.02
CA ASP A 83 2.19 -0.89 28.47
C ASP A 83 2.33 -0.99 26.95
N GLU A 84 2.36 0.13 26.23
CA GLU A 84 2.47 0.18 24.77
C GLU A 84 3.92 0.24 24.29
N MET A 85 4.81 0.80 25.12
CA MET A 85 6.23 0.95 24.81
C MET A 85 6.94 -0.38 24.43
N PRO A 86 6.67 -1.53 25.09
CA PRO A 86 7.26 -2.80 24.70
C PRO A 86 6.83 -3.26 23.30
N LEU A 87 5.56 -3.07 22.94
CA LEU A 87 5.03 -3.43 21.63
C LEU A 87 5.67 -2.58 20.54
N LEU A 88 5.79 -1.27 20.80
CA LEU A 88 6.45 -0.34 19.89
C LEU A 88 7.92 -0.71 19.69
N ASN A 89 8.66 -0.96 20.76
CA ASN A 89 10.08 -1.32 20.69
C ASN A 89 10.33 -2.63 19.93
N ASP A 90 9.50 -3.66 20.17
CA ASP A 90 9.57 -4.92 19.43
C ASP A 90 9.32 -4.70 17.93
N TYR A 91 8.28 -3.93 17.59
CA TYR A 91 7.98 -3.58 16.20
C TYR A 91 9.14 -2.82 15.53
N MET A 92 9.70 -1.79 16.16
CA MET A 92 10.81 -1.00 15.62
C MET A 92 12.06 -1.85 15.38
N SER A 93 12.36 -2.76 16.31
CA SER A 93 13.48 -3.70 16.20
C SER A 93 13.29 -4.66 15.02
N ARG A 94 12.09 -5.25 14.90
CA ARG A 94 11.75 -6.16 13.80
C ARG A 94 11.78 -5.46 12.44
N PHE A 95 11.21 -4.26 12.34
CA PHE A 95 11.18 -3.49 11.09
C PHE A 95 12.58 -3.20 10.58
N ASN A 96 13.47 -2.70 11.44
CA ASN A 96 14.86 -2.40 11.05
C ASN A 96 15.60 -3.66 10.57
N ARG A 97 15.38 -4.81 11.22
CA ARG A 97 15.95 -6.10 10.79
C ARG A 97 15.44 -6.52 9.41
N ILE A 98 14.13 -6.41 9.18
CA ILE A 98 13.50 -6.76 7.88
C ILE A 98 14.07 -5.85 6.78
N LEU A 99 14.13 -4.55 7.02
CA LEU A 99 14.65 -3.60 6.04
C LEU A 99 16.15 -3.82 5.76
N GLN A 100 16.94 -4.13 6.79
CA GLN A 100 18.35 -4.48 6.63
C GLN A 100 18.53 -5.74 5.76
N ASN A 101 17.66 -6.74 5.92
CA ASN A 101 17.65 -7.93 5.06
C ASN A 101 17.30 -7.59 3.62
N TYR A 102 16.28 -6.76 3.40
CA TYR A 102 15.88 -6.29 2.06
C TYR A 102 17.00 -5.53 1.36
N ILE A 103 17.63 -4.57 2.05
CA ILE A 103 18.75 -3.79 1.52
C ILE A 103 19.91 -4.72 1.16
N SER A 104 20.24 -5.67 2.05
CA SER A 104 21.31 -6.65 1.80
C SER A 104 21.01 -7.52 0.58
N PHE A 105 19.77 -7.99 0.44
CA PHE A 105 19.32 -8.77 -0.71
C PHE A 105 19.40 -7.96 -2.01
N PHE A 106 18.97 -6.69 -1.98
CA PHE A 106 19.07 -5.79 -3.13
C PHE A 106 20.50 -5.60 -3.62
N TYR A 107 21.45 -5.35 -2.71
CA TYR A 107 22.88 -5.23 -3.07
C TYR A 107 23.49 -6.54 -3.59
N ASN A 108 22.99 -7.69 -3.12
CA ASN A 108 23.44 -9.00 -3.61
C ASN A 108 22.95 -9.26 -5.04
N LEU A 109 21.71 -8.89 -5.36
CA LEU A 109 21.15 -9.04 -6.70
C LEU A 109 21.65 -7.99 -7.70
N ASN A 110 22.10 -6.83 -7.22
CA ASN A 110 22.53 -5.71 -8.06
C ASN A 110 23.97 -5.28 -7.71
N PRO A 111 24.98 -6.10 -8.01
CA PRO A 111 26.37 -5.84 -7.60
C PRO A 111 26.94 -4.52 -8.17
N GLU A 112 26.45 -4.08 -9.32
CA GLU A 112 26.88 -2.83 -9.97
C GLU A 112 26.46 -1.56 -9.21
N VAL A 113 25.41 -1.64 -8.37
CA VAL A 113 24.92 -0.49 -7.59
C VAL A 113 25.93 -0.05 -6.52
N ASN A 114 26.86 -0.93 -6.15
CA ASN A 114 27.93 -0.60 -5.20
C ASN A 114 28.85 0.54 -5.68
N ASN A 115 28.88 0.78 -7.00
CA ASN A 115 29.63 1.88 -7.61
C ASN A 115 28.90 3.22 -7.52
N LEU A 116 27.59 3.21 -7.22
CA LEU A 116 26.71 4.39 -7.21
C LEU A 116 26.24 4.75 -5.80
N ILE A 117 26.01 3.75 -4.96
CA ILE A 117 25.52 3.91 -3.59
C ILE A 117 26.39 3.06 -2.69
N HIS A 118 27.05 3.69 -1.71
CA HIS A 118 27.84 2.98 -0.72
C HIS A 118 26.97 1.93 0.00
N LYS A 119 27.47 0.69 0.08
CA LYS A 119 26.84 -0.33 0.92
C LYS A 119 26.69 0.19 2.34
N PHE A 120 25.58 -0.15 2.99
CA PHE A 120 25.47 0.04 4.42
C PHE A 120 26.63 -0.68 5.13
N PRO A 121 27.24 -0.07 6.17
CA PRO A 121 28.30 -0.71 6.93
C PRO A 121 27.82 -2.06 7.46
N GLN A 122 28.50 -3.13 7.04
CA GLN A 122 28.24 -4.47 7.53
C GLN A 122 28.37 -4.47 9.06
N ASN A 123 27.43 -5.10 9.75
CA ASN A 123 27.38 -5.23 11.22
C ASN A 123 26.98 -3.98 12.02
N LYS A 124 26.48 -2.90 11.39
CA LYS A 124 25.73 -1.88 12.13
C LYS A 124 24.23 -2.13 12.01
N PRO A 125 23.47 -2.20 13.12
CA PRO A 125 22.03 -2.27 13.06
C PRO A 125 21.52 -1.01 12.35
N LEU A 126 20.64 -1.21 11.37
CA LEU A 126 19.92 -0.09 10.78
C LEU A 126 19.08 0.57 11.88
N ASN A 127 19.19 1.89 12.02
CA ASN A 127 18.41 2.65 13.00
C ASN A 127 17.66 3.75 12.24
N ILE A 128 16.57 3.37 11.57
CA ILE A 128 15.65 4.35 11.00
C ILE A 128 14.72 4.85 12.10
N SER A 129 14.56 6.17 12.12
CA SER A 129 13.88 6.92 13.18
C SER A 129 12.41 6.51 13.38
N SER A 130 11.69 6.15 12.31
CA SER A 130 10.35 5.57 12.45
C SER A 130 9.80 4.99 11.13
N PRO A 131 9.29 3.75 11.12
CA PRO A 131 8.38 3.23 10.09
C PRO A 131 6.93 3.70 10.28
N ILE A 132 6.69 4.57 11.26
CA ILE A 132 5.42 5.24 11.47
C ILE A 132 5.41 6.51 10.62
N LEU A 133 4.52 6.53 9.64
CA LEU A 133 4.30 7.64 8.73
C LEU A 133 3.41 8.67 9.45
N THR A 134 4.05 9.73 9.94
CA THR A 134 3.39 10.82 10.67
C THR A 134 3.39 12.12 9.86
N GLY A 135 2.65 13.13 10.32
CA GLY A 135 2.71 14.47 9.75
C GLY A 135 1.94 14.63 8.42
N ASN A 136 2.58 15.22 7.41
CA ASN A 136 1.89 15.67 6.19
C ASN A 136 1.34 14.49 5.35
N LEU A 137 0.02 14.37 5.31
CA LEU A 137 -0.63 13.24 4.66
C LEU A 137 -0.39 13.17 3.13
N LYS A 138 -0.27 14.31 2.44
CA LYS A 138 0.08 14.32 1.00
C LYS A 138 1.45 13.67 0.76
N GLU A 139 2.44 14.02 1.59
CA GLU A 139 3.77 13.42 1.50
C GLU A 139 3.72 11.92 1.79
N GLN A 140 2.92 11.50 2.77
CA GLN A 140 2.76 10.07 3.06
C GLN A 140 2.07 9.30 1.93
N PHE A 141 1.09 9.90 1.24
CA PHE A 141 0.54 9.30 0.02
C PHE A 141 1.60 9.11 -1.07
N PHE A 142 2.51 10.09 -1.28
CA PHE A 142 3.64 9.90 -2.20
C PHE A 142 4.59 8.81 -1.74
N ASN A 143 4.96 8.79 -0.46
CA ASN A 143 5.91 7.82 0.09
C ASN A 143 5.38 6.39 -0.05
N ILE A 144 4.13 6.16 0.34
CA ILE A 144 3.45 4.86 0.20
C ILE A 144 3.44 4.42 -1.26
N ASN A 145 2.93 5.26 -2.16
CA ASN A 145 2.78 4.87 -3.57
C ASN A 145 4.11 4.61 -4.27
N ARG A 146 5.14 5.41 -3.98
CA ARG A 146 6.50 5.20 -4.51
C ARG A 146 7.12 3.92 -3.98
N LEU A 147 6.96 3.62 -2.69
CA LEU A 147 7.44 2.37 -2.11
C LEU A 147 6.75 1.17 -2.73
N LEU A 148 5.42 1.19 -2.88
CA LEU A 148 4.69 0.10 -3.53
C LEU A 148 5.14 -0.13 -4.98
N LYS A 149 5.36 0.95 -5.75
CA LYS A 149 5.93 0.86 -7.10
C LYS A 149 7.33 0.26 -7.10
N LEU A 150 8.20 0.67 -6.18
CA LEU A 150 9.55 0.13 -6.05
C LEU A 150 9.51 -1.38 -5.78
N LEU A 151 8.69 -1.81 -4.81
CA LEU A 151 8.55 -3.22 -4.44
C LEU A 151 7.98 -4.05 -5.61
N LYS A 152 6.92 -3.55 -6.27
CA LYS A 152 6.31 -4.23 -7.43
C LYS A 152 7.23 -4.28 -8.66
N ASN A 153 8.14 -3.33 -8.82
CA ASN A 153 9.17 -3.38 -9.86
C ASN A 153 10.21 -4.48 -9.61
N MET A 154 10.51 -4.79 -8.34
CA MET A 154 11.41 -5.90 -8.00
C MET A 154 10.70 -7.26 -8.09
N ASN A 155 9.44 -7.32 -7.66
CA ASN A 155 8.62 -8.53 -7.74
C ASN A 155 7.14 -8.15 -7.95
N ASN A 156 6.64 -8.42 -9.15
CA ASN A 156 5.27 -8.09 -9.55
C ASN A 156 4.19 -8.95 -8.86
N SER A 157 4.58 -10.07 -8.23
CA SER A 157 3.65 -10.95 -7.50
C SER A 157 3.40 -10.51 -6.05
N ILE A 158 4.05 -9.43 -5.58
CA ILE A 158 3.88 -8.94 -4.22
C ILE A 158 2.44 -8.43 -4.01
N GLY A 159 1.74 -9.06 -3.06
CA GLY A 159 0.48 -8.61 -2.53
C GLY A 159 0.65 -7.50 -1.50
N THR A 160 -0.23 -6.50 -1.57
CA THR A 160 -0.35 -5.40 -0.59
C THR A 160 -1.70 -5.47 0.09
N LEU A 161 -1.72 -5.35 1.41
CA LEU A 161 -2.93 -5.31 2.22
C LEU A 161 -3.02 -3.98 2.97
N ILE A 162 -4.04 -3.18 2.66
CA ILE A 162 -4.39 -1.96 3.40
C ILE A 162 -5.41 -2.34 4.47
N VAL A 163 -5.13 -1.98 5.72
CA VAL A 163 -5.97 -2.39 6.86
C VAL A 163 -6.41 -1.24 7.75
N SER A 164 -7.61 -1.36 8.29
CA SER A 164 -8.14 -0.60 9.42
C SER A 164 -8.98 -1.54 10.31
N PRO A 165 -9.41 -1.14 11.52
CA PRO A 165 -10.18 -2.00 12.42
C PRO A 165 -11.39 -2.68 11.76
N ASP A 166 -12.09 -1.94 10.91
CA ASP A 166 -13.29 -2.35 10.18
C ASP A 166 -13.06 -2.52 8.66
N GLY A 167 -11.85 -2.25 8.18
CA GLY A 167 -11.50 -2.17 6.76
C GLY A 167 -12.21 -1.07 5.97
N ASN A 168 -12.87 -0.11 6.63
CA ASN A 168 -13.67 0.94 5.99
C ASN A 168 -13.34 2.35 6.50
N SER A 169 -12.23 2.51 7.23
CA SER A 169 -11.86 3.82 7.79
C SER A 169 -11.63 4.87 6.69
N GLN A 170 -11.82 6.14 7.03
CA GLN A 170 -11.60 7.24 6.10
C GLN A 170 -10.13 7.33 5.65
N LEU A 171 -9.19 7.02 6.55
CA LEU A 171 -7.76 7.01 6.23
C LEU A 171 -7.38 5.85 5.29
N SER A 172 -7.90 4.64 5.52
CA SER A 172 -7.67 3.50 4.61
C SER A 172 -8.30 3.74 3.23
N THR A 173 -9.49 4.34 3.21
CA THR A 173 -10.15 4.83 2.00
C THR A 173 -9.27 5.85 1.27
N GLY A 174 -8.68 6.81 1.99
CA GLY A 174 -7.76 7.79 1.43
C GLY A 174 -6.50 7.16 0.83
N VAL A 175 -5.87 6.20 1.52
CA VAL A 175 -4.71 5.46 0.97
C VAL A 175 -5.09 4.70 -0.29
N ALA A 176 -6.20 3.96 -0.28
CA ALA A 176 -6.71 3.24 -1.45
C ALA A 176 -6.99 4.17 -2.64
N MET A 177 -7.66 5.31 -2.40
CA MET A 177 -7.89 6.33 -3.43
C MET A 177 -6.58 6.90 -3.97
N SER A 178 -5.58 7.19 -3.11
CA SER A 178 -4.28 7.69 -3.56
C SER A 178 -3.57 6.69 -4.48
N TYR A 179 -3.72 5.39 -4.21
CA TYR A 179 -3.20 4.33 -5.06
C TYR A 179 -3.89 4.31 -6.42
N LEU A 180 -5.22 4.46 -6.46
CA LEU A 180 -5.98 4.51 -7.71
C LEU A 180 -5.61 5.75 -8.55
N MET A 181 -5.48 6.90 -7.89
CA MET A 181 -4.98 8.14 -8.51
C MET A 181 -3.59 7.95 -9.11
N ASP A 182 -2.70 7.22 -8.41
CA ASP A 182 -1.33 7.06 -8.86
C ASP A 182 -1.13 5.99 -9.95
N ASN A 183 -1.92 4.92 -9.95
CA ASN A 183 -1.74 3.81 -10.89
C ASN A 183 -2.66 3.92 -12.11
N TYR A 184 -3.84 4.49 -11.95
CA TYR A 184 -4.86 4.58 -13.00
C TYR A 184 -5.19 6.00 -13.43
N ASN A 185 -4.55 7.01 -12.82
CA ASN A 185 -4.80 8.42 -13.11
C ASN A 185 -6.27 8.81 -12.90
N PHE A 186 -6.96 8.13 -11.99
CA PHE A 186 -8.31 8.49 -11.60
C PHE A 186 -8.29 9.78 -10.78
N ASN A 187 -9.23 10.67 -11.04
CA ASN A 187 -9.44 11.84 -10.19
C ASN A 187 -10.12 11.42 -8.86
N PHE A 188 -10.40 12.39 -8.00
CA PHE A 188 -11.04 12.13 -6.70
C PHE A 188 -12.35 11.35 -6.82
N ASP A 189 -13.28 11.82 -7.65
CA ASP A 189 -14.61 11.22 -7.79
C ASP A 189 -14.52 9.81 -8.40
N ALA A 190 -13.73 9.64 -9.47
CA ALA A 190 -13.55 8.35 -10.12
C ALA A 190 -12.91 7.31 -9.17
N SER A 191 -11.93 7.74 -8.37
CA SER A 191 -11.29 6.87 -7.37
C SER A 191 -12.29 6.42 -6.30
N TYR A 192 -13.11 7.35 -5.79
CA TYR A 192 -14.12 7.04 -4.80
C TYR A 192 -15.22 6.13 -5.36
N THR A 193 -15.76 6.45 -6.56
CA THR A 193 -16.79 5.64 -7.20
C THR A 193 -16.32 4.22 -7.46
N ASN A 194 -15.10 4.05 -7.99
CA ASN A 194 -14.53 2.72 -8.23
C ASN A 194 -14.40 1.94 -6.91
N LEU A 195 -13.83 2.57 -5.89
CA LEU A 195 -13.62 1.94 -4.59
C LEU A 195 -14.94 1.55 -3.89
N LYS A 196 -15.98 2.40 -4.01
CA LYS A 196 -17.32 2.13 -3.48
C LYS A 196 -18.02 0.96 -4.18
N ILE A 197 -17.78 0.76 -5.47
CA ILE A 197 -18.28 -0.41 -6.21
C ILE A 197 -17.62 -1.69 -5.67
N THR A 198 -16.31 -1.66 -5.47
CA THR A 198 -15.55 -2.81 -4.98
C THR A 198 -15.84 -3.12 -3.51
N ARG A 199 -16.00 -2.10 -2.67
CA ARG A 199 -16.27 -2.23 -1.23
C ARG A 199 -17.44 -1.33 -0.82
N PRO A 200 -18.69 -1.82 -0.92
CA PRO A 200 -19.90 -1.02 -0.70
C PRO A 200 -20.06 -0.46 0.72
N LEU A 201 -19.35 -0.99 1.72
CA LEU A 201 -19.42 -0.54 3.11
C LEU A 201 -18.65 0.76 3.38
N ILE A 202 -17.78 1.20 2.45
CA ILE A 202 -17.04 2.46 2.61
C ILE A 202 -17.98 3.65 2.67
N ILE A 203 -17.80 4.51 3.66
CA ILE A 203 -18.61 5.72 3.86
C ILE A 203 -17.97 6.89 3.10
N PRO A 204 -18.76 7.80 2.49
CA PRO A 204 -18.21 8.99 1.87
C PRO A 204 -17.41 9.86 2.85
N LEU A 205 -16.27 10.38 2.42
CA LEU A 205 -15.53 11.42 3.15
C LEU A 205 -16.40 12.68 3.23
N ASN A 206 -16.63 13.19 4.44
CA ASN A 206 -17.54 14.29 4.69
C ASN A 206 -16.78 15.57 5.08
N TYR A 207 -16.93 16.62 4.27
CA TYR A 207 -16.32 17.94 4.44
C TYR A 207 -16.60 18.62 5.80
N GLN A 208 -17.62 18.18 6.54
CA GLN A 208 -17.96 18.72 7.86
C GLN A 208 -17.07 18.14 8.98
N TYR A 209 -16.43 16.99 8.77
CA TYR A 209 -15.47 16.44 9.72
C TYR A 209 -14.06 16.90 9.35
N TYR A 210 -13.34 17.42 10.34
CA TYR A 210 -12.01 18.00 10.12
C TYR A 210 -11.01 16.97 9.56
N ASP A 211 -11.01 15.76 10.10
CA ASP A 211 -10.11 14.69 9.64
C ASP A 211 -10.39 14.28 8.19
N ASP A 212 -11.66 14.15 7.83
CA ASP A 212 -12.10 13.87 6.46
C ASP A 212 -11.71 15.01 5.51
N LEU A 213 -11.91 16.27 5.94
CA LEU A 213 -11.50 17.45 5.18
C LEU A 213 -9.99 17.44 4.91
N LEU A 214 -9.17 17.11 5.92
CA LEU A 214 -7.73 16.98 5.76
C LEU A 214 -7.38 15.89 4.74
N ILE A 215 -8.05 14.73 4.78
CA ILE A 215 -7.86 13.65 3.80
C ILE A 215 -8.21 14.13 2.39
N ILE A 216 -9.38 14.75 2.21
CA ILE A 216 -9.85 15.25 0.92
C ILE A 216 -8.87 16.25 0.32
N GLU A 217 -8.46 17.25 1.09
CA GLU A 217 -7.57 18.31 0.61
C GLU A 217 -6.18 17.77 0.26
N ASN A 218 -5.65 16.84 1.06
CA ASN A 218 -4.37 16.21 0.76
C ASN A 218 -4.44 15.28 -0.47
N LEU A 219 -5.56 14.57 -0.69
CA LEU A 219 -5.78 13.78 -1.90
C LEU A 219 -5.86 14.64 -3.16
N LYS A 220 -6.58 15.76 -3.11
CA LYS A 220 -6.67 16.69 -4.25
C LYS A 220 -5.30 17.27 -4.61
N LYS A 221 -4.55 17.73 -3.60
CA LYS A 221 -3.18 18.24 -3.78
C LYS A 221 -2.24 17.15 -4.31
N PHE A 222 -2.33 15.94 -3.76
CA PHE A 222 -1.59 14.78 -4.23
C PHE A 222 -1.86 14.50 -5.71
N TYR A 223 -3.13 14.43 -6.12
CA TYR A 223 -3.50 14.15 -7.51
C TYR A 223 -2.97 15.22 -8.48
N GLN A 224 -3.12 16.50 -8.13
CA GLN A 224 -2.62 17.62 -8.95
C GLN A 224 -1.11 17.55 -9.14
N GLU A 225 -0.36 17.38 -8.06
CA GLU A 225 1.10 17.30 -8.09
C GLU A 225 1.57 16.04 -8.83
N ASN A 226 0.95 14.89 -8.56
CA ASN A 226 1.29 13.63 -9.22
C ASN A 226 1.04 13.68 -10.73
N THR A 227 -0.07 14.29 -11.15
CA THR A 227 -0.38 14.50 -12.57
C THR A 227 0.66 15.40 -13.22
N SER A 228 1.03 16.50 -12.57
CA SER A 228 2.08 17.41 -13.04
C SER A 228 3.43 16.70 -13.19
N ILE A 229 3.84 15.91 -12.20
CA ILE A 229 5.08 15.12 -12.24
C ILE A 229 5.07 14.14 -13.42
N LYS A 230 3.95 13.45 -13.67
CA LYS A 230 3.84 12.48 -14.77
C LYS A 230 3.85 13.15 -16.15
N GLN A 231 3.21 14.31 -16.28
CA GLN A 231 3.21 15.08 -17.53
C GLN A 231 4.59 15.65 -17.85
N THR A 232 5.30 16.16 -16.83
CA THR A 232 6.65 16.73 -16.97
C THR A 232 7.73 15.66 -17.19
N ASN A 233 7.61 14.49 -16.55
CA ASN A 233 8.61 13.42 -16.61
C ASN A 233 8.20 12.23 -17.48
N ASN A 234 7.58 12.51 -18.63
CA ASN A 234 7.04 11.49 -19.54
C ASN A 234 8.08 10.45 -20.03
N VAL A 235 9.37 10.73 -19.82
CA VAL A 235 10.52 9.94 -20.32
C VAL A 235 11.24 9.14 -19.23
N LEU A 236 11.17 9.48 -17.94
CA LEU A 236 12.05 8.85 -16.91
C LEU A 236 11.48 7.59 -16.25
N LEU A 237 10.15 7.37 -16.33
CA LEU A 237 9.51 6.16 -15.77
C LEU A 237 9.00 5.18 -16.82
N THR A 238 8.95 5.59 -18.10
CA THR A 238 8.50 4.76 -19.23
C THR A 238 9.65 4.18 -20.05
N THR A 239 10.89 4.65 -19.85
CA THR A 239 12.06 4.20 -20.62
C THR A 239 12.49 2.76 -20.33
N ASN A 240 12.01 2.15 -19.24
CA ASN A 240 12.19 0.70 -19.01
C ASN A 240 10.97 -0.17 -19.39
N CYS A 241 9.94 0.39 -20.04
CA CYS A 241 8.76 -0.36 -20.50
C CYS A 241 8.74 -0.62 -22.02
N ASN A 242 9.75 -0.20 -22.78
CA ASN A 242 9.84 -0.44 -24.22
C ASN A 242 10.39 -1.82 -24.61
N LEU A 243 10.54 -2.75 -23.65
CA LEU A 243 10.71 -4.17 -23.94
C LEU A 243 9.35 -4.87 -23.74
N LYS A 244 8.65 -5.12 -24.86
CA LYS A 244 7.42 -5.93 -25.04
C LYS A 244 6.04 -5.24 -25.00
N ARG A 245 5.86 -4.10 -25.67
CA ARG A 245 4.53 -3.70 -26.20
C ARG A 245 4.54 -3.49 -27.72
N LYS A 246 5.17 -4.41 -28.44
CA LYS A 246 4.82 -4.71 -29.83
C LYS A 246 3.95 -5.97 -29.77
N ASN A 247 2.62 -5.81 -29.60
CA ASN A 247 1.59 -6.60 -30.29
C ASN A 247 0.18 -6.63 -29.67
N ASP A 248 -0.09 -6.07 -28.48
CA ASP A 248 -1.43 -6.17 -27.91
C ASP A 248 -2.20 -4.84 -27.99
N TYR A 249 -2.40 -4.36 -29.22
CA TYR A 249 -3.56 -3.53 -29.54
C TYR A 249 -4.70 -4.45 -29.91
N ASP A 250 -5.40 -5.00 -28.91
CA ASP A 250 -6.72 -5.57 -29.15
C ASP A 250 -7.57 -5.49 -27.87
N TYR A 251 -8.56 -4.59 -27.94
CA TYR A 251 -9.78 -4.49 -27.13
C TYR A 251 -9.66 -4.10 -25.64
N ILE A 252 -9.63 -2.79 -25.39
CA ILE A 252 -10.25 -2.20 -24.19
C ILE A 252 -11.60 -1.62 -24.61
N TRP A 253 -12.68 -2.22 -24.11
CA TRP A 253 -14.05 -1.76 -24.33
C TRP A 253 -14.33 -0.50 -23.51
N VAL A 254 -14.52 0.62 -24.21
CA VAL A 254 -15.22 1.79 -23.67
C VAL A 254 -16.52 1.92 -24.45
N GLY A 255 -17.65 1.91 -23.73
CA GLY A 255 -18.98 1.92 -24.32
C GLY A 255 -19.23 3.10 -25.25
N GLY A 256 -19.91 2.84 -26.37
CA GLY A 256 -20.51 3.85 -27.23
C GLY A 256 -20.19 3.70 -28.72
N SER A 257 -21.06 2.99 -29.44
CA SER A 257 -21.29 3.07 -30.89
C SER A 257 -20.17 2.60 -31.84
N LYS A 258 -20.36 1.40 -32.42
CA LYS A 258 -19.65 0.94 -33.63
C LYS A 258 -19.82 1.94 -34.76
N ARG A 259 -18.74 2.61 -35.18
CA ARG A 259 -18.59 3.02 -36.58
C ARG A 259 -17.76 1.94 -37.27
N LYS A 260 -18.39 1.24 -38.21
CA LYS A 260 -17.67 0.47 -39.24
C LYS A 260 -16.84 1.48 -40.03
N ASN A 261 -15.52 1.36 -40.00
CA ASN A 261 -14.74 1.82 -41.13
C ASN A 261 -14.74 0.67 -42.14
N VAL A 262 -15.43 0.94 -43.24
CA VAL A 262 -15.31 0.23 -44.51
C VAL A 262 -14.14 0.88 -45.26
N GLU A 263 -13.50 0.06 -46.09
CA GLU A 263 -12.31 0.24 -46.93
C GLU A 263 -10.97 -0.11 -46.26
#